data_AF-A0A243CYY4-F1
#
_entry.id   AF-A0A243CYY4-F1
#
_cell.length_a   1.000
_cell.length_b   1.000
_cell.length_c   1.000
_cell.angle_alpha   90.00
_cell.angle_beta   90.00
_cell.angle_gamma   90.00
#
_symmetry.space_group_name_H-M   'P 1'
#
loop_
_entity.id
_entity.type
_entity.pdbx_description
1 polymer ?
#
loop_
_entity_poly.entity_id
_entity_poly.type
_entity_poly.pdbx_seq_one_letter_code
_entity_poly.pdbx_strand_id
1 'polypeptide(L)' 'MRREKDLLKQWKADSQAIQEEKRLKKKAKKKNRKFSIPGNTADFMNGKNIYHKENGVWKQRSK' A
#
# COMPACT_ATOMS: atom_id res chain seq x y z
N MET A 1 -10.91 43.23 4.02
CA MET A 1 -11.62 42.74 2.81
C MET A 1 -10.72 42.09 1.75
N ARG A 2 -9.86 42.78 0.97
CA ARG A 2 -9.00 42.07 -0.04
C ARG A 2 -7.97 41.14 0.60
N ARG A 3 -7.28 41.60 1.64
CA ARG A 3 -6.23 40.84 2.35
C ARG A 3 -6.72 39.52 2.94
N GLU A 4 -7.95 39.46 3.46
CA GLU A 4 -8.52 38.22 4.03
C GLU A 4 -8.80 37.17 2.94
N LYS A 5 -9.25 37.60 1.76
CA LYS A 5 -9.46 36.70 0.62
C LYS A 5 -8.14 36.15 0.10
N ASP A 6 -7.08 36.95 0.13
CA ASP A 6 -5.75 36.53 -0.29
C ASP A 6 -5.13 35.57 0.74
N LEU A 7 -5.33 35.80 2.04
CA LEU A 7 -4.94 34.87 3.10
C LEU A 7 -5.64 33.51 2.97
N LEU A 8 -6.94 33.49 2.65
CA LEU A 8 -7.68 32.24 2.46
C LEU A 8 -7.20 31.46 1.23
N LYS A 9 -6.84 32.16 0.15
CA LYS A 9 -6.24 31.55 -1.03
C LYS A 9 -4.88 30.94 -0.71
N GLN A 10 -4.04 31.67 0.04
CA GLN A 10 -2.72 31.19 0.47
C GLN A 10 -2.87 29.93 1.34
N TRP A 11 -3.74 29.96 2.33
CA TRP A 11 -3.98 28.82 3.21
C TRP A 11 -4.44 27.57 2.46
N LYS A 12 -5.32 27.74 1.46
CA LYS A 12 -5.78 26.63 0.61
C LYS A 12 -4.64 26.04 -0.23
N ALA A 13 -3.79 26.90 -0.79
CA ALA A 13 -2.62 26.48 -1.56
C ALA A 13 -1.62 25.71 -0.67
N ASP A 14 -1.33 26.23 0.53
CA ASP A 14 -0.42 25.60 1.48
C ASP A 14 -0.94 24.23 1.94
N SER A 15 -2.24 24.12 2.22
CA SER A 15 -2.90 22.87 2.59
C SER A 15 -2.76 21.80 1.48
N GLN A 16 -2.96 22.20 0.23
CA GLN A 16 -2.83 21.31 -0.92
C GLN A 16 -1.36 20.88 -1.16
N ALA A 17 -0.40 21.79 -0.98
CA ALA A 17 1.02 21.50 -1.07
C ALA A 17 1.46 20.47 -0.02
N ILE A 18 1.02 20.61 1.23
CA ILE A 18 1.30 19.65 2.31
C ILE A 18 0.73 18.26 1.99
N GLN A 19 -0.47 18.20 1.39
CA GLN A 19 -1.09 16.93 1.02
C GLN A 19 -0.31 16.23 -0.10
N GLU A 20 0.12 16.95 -1.14
CA GLU A 20 0.93 16.39 -2.22
C GLU A 20 2.32 15.98 -1.75
N GLU A 21 2.97 16.74 -0.88
CA GLU A 21 4.26 16.34 -0.28
C GLU A 21 4.13 15.03 0.51
N LYS A 22 3.07 14.89 1.33
CA LYS A 22 2.77 13.63 2.04
C LYS A 22 2.49 12.48 1.08
N ARG A 23 1.79 12.73 -0.04
CA ARG A 23 1.51 11.73 -1.08
C ARG A 23 2.79 11.27 -1.78
N LEU A 24 3.68 12.19 -2.12
CA LEU A 24 4.98 11.89 -2.76
C LEU A 24 5.88 11.08 -1.81
N LYS A 25 5.97 11.46 -0.53
CA LYS A 25 6.71 10.69 0.49
C LYS A 25 6.18 9.25 0.63
N LYS A 26 4.85 9.06 0.61
CA LYS A 26 4.23 7.71 0.63
C LYS A 26 4.58 6.91 -0.64
N LYS A 27 4.51 7.53 -1.82
CA LYS A 27 4.88 6.87 -3.09
C LYS A 27 6.36 6.47 -3.12
N ALA A 28 7.27 7.32 -2.64
CA ALA A 28 8.70 7.01 -2.54
C ALA A 28 8.95 5.84 -1.59
N LYS A 29 8.33 5.84 -0.39
CA LYS A 29 8.39 4.70 0.54
C LYS A 29 7.86 3.40 -0.09
N LYS A 30 6.78 3.46 -0.87
CA LYS A 30 6.21 2.29 -1.57
C LYS A 30 7.14 1.76 -2.67
N LYS A 31 7.76 2.64 -3.47
CA LYS A 31 8.76 2.25 -4.50
C LYS A 31 10.01 1.62 -3.88
N ASN A 32 10.45 2.09 -2.71
CA ASN A 32 11.59 1.53 -1.99
C ASN A 32 11.24 0.24 -1.23
N ARG A 33 9.96 -0.09 -1.09
CA ARG A 33 9.50 -1.38 -0.56
C ARG A 33 9.57 -2.44 -1.66
N LYS A 34 10.76 -2.63 -2.23
CA LYS A 34 11.12 -3.87 -2.90
C LYS A 34 11.27 -4.92 -1.80
N PHE A 35 10.16 -5.51 -1.36
CA PHE A 35 10.23 -6.89 -0.88
C PHE A 35 10.54 -7.75 -2.10
N SER A 36 11.77 -7.64 -2.60
CA SER A 36 12.36 -8.61 -3.49
C SER A 36 12.62 -9.81 -2.59
N ILE A 37 11.62 -10.68 -2.47
CA ILE A 37 11.79 -11.96 -1.78
C ILE A 37 12.95 -12.65 -2.51
N PRO A 38 14.14 -12.80 -1.89
CA PRO A 38 15.26 -13.45 -2.56
C PRO A 38 14.94 -14.93 -2.58
N GLY A 39 14.43 -15.41 -3.71
CA GLY A 39 13.98 -16.79 -3.86
C GLY A 39 12.83 -16.89 -4.87
N ASN A 40 12.77 -18.02 -5.56
CA ASN A 40 11.71 -18.34 -6.49
C ASN A 40 10.36 -18.31 -5.75
N THR A 41 9.59 -17.25 -5.94
CA THR A 41 8.31 -17.07 -5.24
C THR A 41 7.35 -18.22 -5.55
N ALA A 42 7.53 -18.91 -6.68
CA ALA A 42 6.77 -20.11 -7.02
C ALA A 42 7.07 -21.30 -6.10
N ASP A 43 8.31 -21.42 -5.58
CA ASP A 43 8.67 -22.49 -4.64
C ASP A 43 8.13 -22.21 -3.24
N PHE A 44 8.07 -20.93 -2.83
CA PHE A 44 7.50 -20.52 -1.54
C PHE A 44 5.97 -20.53 -1.55
N MET A 45 5.34 -20.02 -2.61
CA MET A 45 3.89 -20.06 -2.84
C MET A 45 3.46 -21.39 -3.47
N ASN A 46 4.06 -22.51 -3.05
CA ASN A 46 3.69 -23.80 -3.58
C ASN A 46 2.26 -24.15 -3.12
N GLY A 47 1.38 -24.44 -4.08
CA GLY A 47 -0.01 -24.86 -3.84
C GLY A 47 -0.15 -26.10 -2.93
N LYS A 48 0.96 -26.80 -2.68
CA LYS A 48 1.08 -27.90 -1.71
C LYS A 48 0.67 -27.51 -0.29
N ASN A 49 0.96 -26.28 0.16
CA ASN A 49 0.62 -25.83 1.53
C ASN A 49 -0.72 -25.10 1.61
N ILE A 50 -1.55 -25.17 0.58
CA ILE A 50 -2.87 -24.55 0.59
C ILE A 50 -3.84 -25.49 1.31
N TYR A 51 -4.27 -25.08 2.50
CA TYR A 51 -5.34 -25.71 3.26
C TYR A 51 -6.68 -25.05 2.91
N HIS A 52 -7.71 -25.86 2.76
CA HIS A 52 -9.08 -25.41 2.60
C HIS A 52 -9.97 -26.15 3.58
N LYS A 53 -11.14 -25.57 3.89
CA LYS A 53 -12.09 -26.15 4.83
C LYS A 53 -13.20 -26.84 4.05
N GLU A 54 -13.29 -28.16 4.20
CA GLU A 54 -14.32 -28.97 3.57
C GLU A 54 -15.08 -29.72 4.67
N ASN A 55 -16.41 -29.54 4.73
CA ASN A 55 -17.27 -30.15 5.74
C ASN A 55 -16.78 -29.96 7.19
N GLY A 56 -16.23 -28.78 7.50
CA GLY A 56 -15.72 -28.44 8.83
C GLY A 56 -14.27 -28.89 9.09
N VAL A 57 -13.69 -29.73 8.24
CA VAL A 57 -12.35 -30.29 8.40
C VAL A 57 -11.36 -29.54 7.51
N TRP A 58 -10.17 -29.24 8.05
CA TRP A 58 -9.07 -28.67 7.28
C TRP A 58 -8.41 -29.77 6.42
N LYS A 59 -8.39 -29.56 5.11
CA LYS A 59 -7.77 -30.48 4.15
C LYS A 59 -6.72 -29.77 3.32
N GLN A 60 -5.61 -30.45 3.09
CA GLN A 60 -4.55 -29.99 2.21
C GLN A 60 -4.90 -30.31 0.76
N ARG A 61 -4.66 -29.37 -0.17
CA ARG A 61 -5.06 -29.50 -1.58
C ARG A 61 -4.26 -30.57 -2.35
N SER A 62 -3.05 -30.89 -1.92
CA SER A 62 -2.26 -31.98 -2.50
C SER A 62 -2.39 -33.25 -1.65
N LYS A 63 -3.29 -34.13 -2.06
CA LYS A 63 -3.17 -35.55 -1.81
C LYS A 63 -3.31 -36.26 -3.14
#